data_AF-A0A6J1NGE0-F1
#
_entry.id   AF-A0A6J1NGE0-F1
#
_cell.length_a   1.000
_cell.length_b   1.000
_cell.length_c   1.000
_cell.angle_alpha   90.00
_cell.angle_beta   90.00
_cell.angle_gamma   90.00
#
_symmetry.space_group_name_H-M   'P 1'
#
loop_
_entity.id
_entity.type
_entity.pdbx_description
1 polymer ?
#
loop_
_entity_poly.entity_id
_entity_poly.type
_entity_poly.pdbx_seq_one_letter_code
_entity_poly.pdbx_strand_id
1 'polypeptide(L)'
;MSQETNDMVLNIIKSINDSDVKNPSTQNQNKEFNKPTEVTEMKTITTRGKPKSGRFWKSQKERFSSMVKTKGIRPDFQRKTALRIELKRTKELSKQIQEQIKEKEQNRKERRRENLKRTEENKKKSEIVQVITNTAKLKRMKKKQLRFIEKRDTNKEPKSVK
;
A
#
# COMPACT_ATOMS: atom_id res chain seq x y z
N MET A 1 8.69 5.26 -19.11
CA MET A 1 8.60 4.21 -18.07
C MET A 1 7.78 2.98 -18.49
N SER A 2 6.49 3.09 -18.81
CA SER A 2 5.66 1.91 -19.15
C SER A 2 6.03 1.26 -20.49
N GLN A 3 6.31 2.06 -21.52
CA GLN A 3 6.68 1.50 -22.83
C GLN A 3 8.09 0.89 -22.80
N GLU A 4 9.07 1.61 -22.27
CA GLU A 4 10.45 1.11 -22.12
C GLU A 4 10.55 -0.18 -21.31
N THR A 5 9.73 -0.33 -20.25
CA THR A 5 9.70 -1.59 -19.46
C THR A 5 9.05 -2.74 -20.22
N ASN A 6 8.03 -2.45 -21.03
CA ASN A 6 7.46 -3.44 -21.94
C ASN A 6 8.48 -3.84 -23.01
N ASP A 7 9.19 -2.89 -23.61
CA ASP A 7 10.21 -3.14 -24.62
C ASP A 7 11.37 -3.95 -24.04
N MET A 8 11.76 -3.68 -22.79
CA MET A 8 12.76 -4.46 -22.08
C MET A 8 12.30 -5.91 -21.85
N VAL A 9 11.06 -6.12 -21.42
CA VAL A 9 10.48 -7.46 -21.22
C VAL A 9 10.35 -8.20 -22.55
N LEU A 10 9.86 -7.53 -23.59
CA LEU A 10 9.72 -8.08 -24.95
C LEU A 10 11.08 -8.43 -25.55
N ASN A 11 12.10 -7.60 -25.34
CA ASN A 11 13.47 -7.89 -25.78
C ASN A 11 14.04 -9.11 -25.05
N ILE A 12 13.78 -9.24 -23.74
CA ILE A 12 14.19 -10.43 -22.97
C ILE A 12 13.47 -11.68 -23.50
N ILE A 13 12.15 -11.62 -23.73
CA ILE A 13 11.37 -12.76 -24.25
C ILE A 13 11.82 -13.14 -25.66
N LYS A 14 12.07 -12.15 -26.52
CA LYS A 14 12.61 -12.37 -27.87
C LYS A 14 13.97 -13.07 -27.83
N SER A 15 14.87 -12.61 -26.96
CA SER A 15 16.19 -13.24 -26.80
C SER A 15 16.12 -14.70 -26.33
N ILE A 16 15.10 -15.06 -25.54
CA ILE A 16 14.86 -16.44 -25.09
C ILE A 16 14.39 -17.30 -26.27
N ASN A 17 13.39 -16.84 -27.03
CA ASN A 17 12.86 -17.59 -28.16
C ASN A 17 13.90 -17.79 -29.26
N ASP A 18 14.74 -16.79 -29.53
CA ASP A 18 15.83 -16.90 -30.51
C ASP A 18 16.90 -17.92 -30.07
N SER A 19 17.14 -18.07 -28.76
CA SER A 19 18.08 -19.05 -28.22
C SER A 19 17.55 -20.49 -28.27
N ASP A 20 16.23 -20.68 -28.14
CA ASP A 20 15.58 -22.00 -28.23
C ASP A 20 15.50 -22.49 -29.70
N VAL A 21 15.41 -21.59 -30.68
CA VAL A 21 15.35 -21.91 -32.13
C VAL A 21 16.72 -22.23 -32.73
N LYS A 22 17.82 -21.69 -32.17
CA LYS A 22 19.20 -21.89 -32.66
C LYS A 22 19.80 -23.26 -32.30
N ASN A 23 19.02 -24.20 -31.76
CA ASN A 23 19.52 -25.51 -31.37
C ASN A 23 18.86 -26.69 -32.14
N PRO A 24 19.09 -26.84 -33.46
CA PRO A 24 19.04 -28.13 -34.10
C PRO A 24 20.41 -28.81 -33.91
N SER A 25 20.42 -29.97 -33.25
CA SER A 25 21.50 -30.98 -33.24
C SER A 25 22.78 -30.59 -34.00
N THR A 26 23.81 -30.07 -33.31
CA THR A 26 25.15 -29.94 -33.89
C THR A 26 26.22 -30.27 -32.85
N GLN A 27 27.20 -31.02 -33.32
CA GLN A 27 28.15 -31.85 -32.61
C GLN A 27 29.14 -31.07 -31.74
N ASN A 28 29.65 -31.79 -30.73
CA ASN A 28 30.86 -31.51 -29.96
C ASN A 28 31.93 -30.81 -30.80
N GLN A 29 32.20 -29.55 -30.49
CA GLN A 29 33.54 -28.99 -30.66
C GLN A 29 34.05 -28.57 -29.29
N ASN A 30 35.09 -29.28 -28.88
CA ASN A 30 35.81 -29.15 -27.63
C ASN A 30 36.28 -27.71 -27.44
N LYS A 31 35.63 -26.97 -26.54
CA LYS A 31 36.25 -25.85 -25.85
C LYS A 31 36.79 -26.40 -24.55
N GLU A 32 38.12 -26.38 -24.41
CA GLU A 32 38.81 -26.75 -23.18
C GLU A 32 38.20 -25.98 -22.00
N PHE A 33 37.50 -26.73 -21.14
CA PHE A 33 37.04 -26.26 -19.86
C PHE A 33 38.27 -26.10 -18.97
N ASN A 34 38.73 -24.86 -18.81
CA ASN A 34 39.54 -24.50 -17.65
C ASN A 34 38.74 -24.89 -16.40
N LYS A 35 39.18 -25.93 -15.68
CA LYS A 35 38.58 -26.36 -14.41
C LYS A 35 38.49 -25.15 -13.49
N PRO A 36 37.29 -24.70 -13.09
CA PRO A 36 37.21 -23.77 -11.98
C PRO A 36 37.70 -24.51 -10.75
N THR A 37 38.71 -23.95 -10.09
CA THR A 37 39.17 -24.37 -8.77
C THR A 37 37.94 -24.53 -7.87
N GLU A 38 37.78 -25.69 -7.24
CA GLU A 38 36.70 -25.95 -6.28
C GLU A 38 36.87 -25.00 -5.08
N VAL A 39 36.35 -23.78 -5.21
CA VAL A 39 36.03 -22.97 -4.06
C VAL A 39 34.76 -23.58 -3.50
N THR A 40 34.92 -24.53 -2.58
CA THR A 40 33.83 -25.10 -1.80
C THR A 40 33.19 -23.95 -1.03
N GLU A 41 32.21 -23.28 -1.64
CA GLU A 41 31.42 -22.25 -0.99
C GLU A 41 30.79 -22.88 0.24
N MET A 42 31.31 -22.52 1.41
CA MET A 42 30.77 -22.92 2.70
C MET A 42 29.36 -22.34 2.76
N LYS A 43 28.36 -23.17 2.46
CA LYS A 43 26.94 -22.81 2.61
C LYS A 43 26.80 -22.20 3.99
N THR A 44 26.39 -20.94 4.07
CA THR A 44 26.13 -20.25 5.33
C THR A 44 24.97 -20.99 6.02
N ILE A 45 25.30 -22.00 6.81
CA ILE A 45 24.34 -22.70 7.64
C ILE A 45 23.89 -21.66 8.65
N THR A 46 22.70 -21.08 8.44
CA THR A 46 22.04 -20.28 9.48
C THR A 46 21.94 -21.15 10.72
N THR A 47 22.81 -20.89 11.70
CA THR A 47 22.94 -21.70 12.91
C THR A 47 21.64 -21.58 13.70
N ARG A 48 20.82 -22.63 13.67
CA ARG A 48 19.63 -22.71 14.53
C ARG A 48 20.10 -22.80 15.98
N GLY A 49 19.46 -22.05 16.88
CA GLY A 49 19.75 -22.15 18.32
C GLY A 49 19.55 -23.59 18.81
N LYS A 50 20.43 -24.05 19.72
CA LYS A 50 20.33 -25.38 20.32
C LYS A 50 19.11 -25.43 21.27
N PRO A 51 18.15 -26.36 21.08
CA PRO A 51 17.04 -26.52 22.01
C PRO A 51 17.53 -27.08 23.36
N LYS A 52 16.82 -26.79 24.45
CA LYS A 52 17.17 -27.23 25.82
C LYS A 52 17.29 -28.76 25.96
N SER A 53 16.54 -29.53 25.17
CA SER A 53 16.60 -30.99 25.12
C SER A 53 17.73 -31.57 24.26
N GLY A 54 18.50 -30.72 23.55
CA GLY A 54 19.52 -31.13 22.59
C GLY A 54 18.97 -31.75 21.29
N ARG A 55 17.68 -32.09 21.23
CA ARG A 55 17.05 -32.75 20.07
C ARG A 55 16.12 -31.82 19.31
N PHE A 56 16.38 -31.63 18.02
CA PHE A 56 15.45 -30.95 17.12
C PHE A 56 14.30 -31.89 16.74
N TRP A 57 13.08 -31.53 17.09
CA TRP A 57 11.88 -32.31 16.79
C TRP A 57 11.32 -32.06 15.37
N LYS A 58 11.82 -31.03 14.66
CA LYS A 58 11.45 -30.68 13.27
C LYS A 58 12.70 -30.61 12.39
N SER A 59 12.64 -31.23 11.21
CA SER A 59 13.68 -31.10 10.18
C SER A 59 13.73 -29.69 9.59
N GLN A 60 14.88 -29.31 9.03
CA GLN A 60 14.99 -28.06 8.30
C GLN A 60 14.29 -28.20 6.95
N LYS A 61 13.31 -27.33 6.67
CA LYS A 61 12.64 -27.32 5.37
C LYS A 61 13.52 -26.61 4.36
N GLU A 62 13.81 -27.29 3.25
CA GLU A 62 14.46 -26.68 2.11
C GLU A 62 13.51 -25.76 1.32
N ARG A 63 14.07 -24.81 0.58
CA ARG A 63 13.29 -23.98 -0.34
C ARG A 63 12.80 -24.85 -1.50
N PHE A 64 11.58 -24.62 -1.99
CA PHE A 64 11.05 -25.37 -3.13
C PHE A 64 11.96 -25.30 -4.37
N SER A 65 12.64 -24.16 -4.56
CA SER A 65 13.61 -23.97 -5.65
C SER A 65 14.89 -24.82 -5.54
N SER A 66 15.29 -25.28 -4.34
CA SER A 66 16.40 -26.24 -4.19
C SER A 66 15.94 -27.68 -4.44
N MET A 67 14.67 -27.97 -4.16
CA MET A 67 14.04 -29.27 -4.41
C MET A 67 13.82 -29.53 -5.91
N VAL A 68 13.42 -28.51 -6.68
CA VAL A 68 13.27 -28.62 -8.14
C VAL A 68 14.64 -28.64 -8.81
N LYS A 69 15.10 -29.83 -9.22
CA LYS A 69 16.39 -30.04 -9.92
C LYS A 69 16.23 -30.14 -11.44
N THR A 70 15.03 -30.40 -11.95
CA THR A 70 14.74 -30.60 -13.37
C THR A 70 14.91 -29.32 -14.18
N LYS A 71 15.69 -29.39 -15.27
CA LYS A 71 16.05 -28.21 -16.09
C LYS A 71 14.83 -27.54 -16.72
N GLY A 72 13.82 -28.31 -17.17
CA GLY A 72 12.63 -27.76 -17.83
C GLY A 72 11.65 -27.02 -16.91
N ILE A 73 11.60 -27.38 -15.62
CA ILE A 73 10.70 -26.74 -14.65
C ILE A 73 11.38 -25.51 -14.01
N ARG A 74 12.71 -25.49 -13.94
CA ARG A 74 13.47 -24.36 -13.39
C ARG A 74 13.46 -23.20 -14.40
N PRO A 75 12.91 -22.02 -14.04
CA PRO A 75 12.98 -20.88 -14.93
C PRO A 75 14.41 -20.32 -14.97
N ASP A 76 14.86 -19.99 -16.19
CA ASP A 76 16.14 -19.33 -16.43
C ASP A 76 16.19 -17.92 -15.82
N PHE A 77 17.40 -17.40 -15.67
CA PHE A 77 17.63 -16.09 -15.08
C PHE A 77 16.91 -14.96 -15.84
N GLN A 78 16.90 -15.02 -17.16
CA GLN A 78 16.20 -14.06 -18.03
C GLN A 78 14.68 -14.11 -17.79
N ARG A 79 14.07 -15.31 -17.78
CA ARG A 79 12.64 -15.51 -17.47
C ARG A 79 12.27 -14.98 -16.08
N LYS A 80 13.12 -15.23 -15.07
CA LYS A 80 12.93 -14.67 -13.71
C LYS A 80 13.02 -13.14 -13.68
N THR A 81 13.89 -12.57 -14.50
CA THR A 81 14.08 -11.11 -14.57
C THR A 81 12.89 -10.44 -15.23
N ALA A 82 12.39 -10.99 -16.36
CA ALA A 82 11.16 -10.54 -17.01
C ALA A 82 9.97 -10.59 -16.03
N LEU A 83 9.76 -11.72 -15.34
CA LEU A 83 8.69 -11.87 -14.36
C LEU A 83 8.79 -10.84 -13.22
N ARG A 84 10.01 -10.54 -12.75
CA ARG A 84 10.23 -9.55 -11.69
C ARG A 84 9.85 -8.14 -12.15
N ILE A 85 10.18 -7.79 -13.39
CA ILE A 85 9.85 -6.48 -13.99
C ILE A 85 8.33 -6.35 -14.13
N GLU A 86 7.65 -7.38 -14.66
CA GLU A 86 6.18 -7.39 -14.77
C GLU A 86 5.47 -7.28 -13.43
N LEU A 87 5.92 -8.05 -12.41
CA LEU A 87 5.37 -7.96 -11.06
C LEU A 87 5.58 -6.58 -10.42
N LYS A 88 6.72 -5.93 -10.69
CA LYS A 88 6.98 -4.57 -10.22
C LYS A 88 6.01 -3.57 -10.87
N ARG A 89 5.86 -3.66 -12.19
CA ARG A 89 4.94 -2.82 -12.97
C ARG A 89 3.49 -2.95 -12.51
N THR A 90 2.99 -4.18 -12.35
CA THR A 90 1.61 -4.42 -11.90
C THR A 90 1.35 -3.87 -10.50
N LYS A 91 2.32 -3.99 -9.58
CA LYS A 91 2.26 -3.37 -8.25
C LYS A 91 2.23 -1.85 -8.30
N GLU A 92 3.07 -1.24 -9.14
CA GLU A 92 3.11 0.21 -9.31
C GLU A 92 1.78 0.75 -9.86
N LEU A 93 1.22 0.08 -10.87
CA LEU A 93 -0.09 0.46 -11.43
C LEU A 93 -1.22 0.31 -10.39
N SER A 94 -1.24 -0.80 -9.66
CA SER A 94 -2.21 -1.01 -8.57
C SER A 94 -2.10 0.07 -7.49
N LYS A 95 -0.86 0.41 -7.09
CA LYS A 95 -0.60 1.48 -6.12
C LYS A 95 -1.11 2.83 -6.62
N GLN A 96 -0.84 3.19 -7.88
CA GLN A 96 -1.33 4.43 -8.48
C GLN A 96 -2.86 4.53 -8.46
N ILE A 97 -3.55 3.43 -8.79
CA ILE A 97 -5.03 3.38 -8.75
C ILE A 97 -5.54 3.59 -7.32
N GLN A 98 -4.94 2.90 -6.34
CA GLN A 98 -5.33 3.05 -4.94
C GLN A 98 -5.09 4.47 -4.41
N GLU A 99 -3.99 5.10 -4.81
CA GLU A 99 -3.64 6.46 -4.43
C GLU A 99 -4.64 7.48 -4.99
N GLN A 100 -5.02 7.34 -6.26
CA GLN A 100 -6.07 8.15 -6.87
C GLN A 100 -7.43 8.01 -6.18
N ILE A 101 -7.81 6.79 -5.79
CA ILE A 101 -9.07 6.55 -5.05
C ILE A 101 -9.00 7.22 -3.68
N LYS A 102 -7.88 7.07 -2.97
CA LYS A 102 -7.67 7.66 -1.65
C LYS A 102 -7.72 9.19 -1.70
N GLU A 103 -7.05 9.81 -2.68
CA GLU A 103 -7.07 11.25 -2.88
C GLU A 103 -8.49 11.77 -3.14
N LYS A 104 -9.25 11.11 -4.02
CA LYS A 104 -10.66 11.45 -4.27
C LYS A 104 -11.52 11.37 -3.01
N GLU A 105 -11.29 10.35 -2.17
CA GLU A 105 -12.03 10.19 -0.92
C GLU A 105 -11.67 11.28 0.10
N GLN A 106 -10.38 11.64 0.22
CA GLN A 106 -9.95 12.73 1.09
C GLN A 106 -10.54 14.06 0.66
N ASN A 107 -10.47 14.40 -0.63
CA ASN A 107 -11.07 15.63 -1.18
C ASN A 107 -12.58 15.69 -0.92
N ARG A 108 -13.28 14.54 -1.01
CA ARG A 108 -14.71 14.45 -0.66
C ARG A 108 -14.96 14.68 0.83
N LYS A 109 -14.11 14.14 1.71
CA LYS A 109 -14.20 14.33 3.17
C LYS A 109 -13.93 15.79 3.54
N GLU A 110 -12.90 16.40 2.97
CA GLU A 110 -12.55 17.81 3.20
C GLU A 110 -13.68 18.73 2.77
N ARG A 111 -14.21 18.56 1.54
CA ARG A 111 -15.38 19.33 1.07
C ARG A 111 -16.59 19.18 2.00
N ARG A 112 -16.83 17.96 2.52
CA ARG A 112 -17.93 17.73 3.48
C ARG A 112 -17.68 18.46 4.80
N ARG A 113 -16.46 18.42 5.34
CA ARG A 113 -16.09 19.15 6.58
C ARG A 113 -16.26 20.65 6.40
N GLU A 114 -15.79 21.20 5.28
CA GLU A 114 -15.95 22.63 4.96
C GLU A 114 -17.43 23.02 4.84
N ASN A 115 -18.22 22.21 4.13
CA ASN A 115 -19.66 22.48 3.99
C ASN A 115 -20.39 22.40 5.33
N LEU A 116 -20.07 21.43 6.18
CA LEU A 116 -20.62 21.35 7.54
C LEU A 116 -20.25 22.59 8.35
N LYS A 117 -18.98 22.98 8.36
CA LYS A 117 -18.50 24.19 9.05
C LYS A 117 -19.21 25.45 8.55
N ARG A 118 -19.32 25.62 7.22
CA ARG A 118 -20.05 26.74 6.61
C ARG A 118 -21.54 26.72 6.98
N THR A 119 -22.14 25.53 7.05
CA THR A 119 -23.55 25.38 7.44
C THR A 119 -23.76 25.75 8.90
N GLU A 120 -22.87 25.34 9.80
CA GLU A 120 -22.89 25.71 11.21
C GLU A 120 -22.71 27.22 11.41
N GLU A 121 -21.76 27.83 10.71
CA GLU A 121 -21.54 29.27 10.72
C GLU A 121 -22.75 30.04 10.17
N ASN A 122 -23.31 29.57 9.04
CA ASN A 122 -24.51 30.18 8.47
C ASN A 122 -25.71 30.03 9.39
N LYS A 123 -25.90 28.85 10.01
CA LYS A 123 -26.95 28.62 11.00
C LYS A 123 -26.83 29.60 12.17
N LYS A 124 -25.63 29.78 12.72
CA LYS A 124 -25.35 30.77 13.78
C LYS A 124 -25.64 32.20 13.32
N LYS A 125 -25.24 32.58 12.10
CA LYS A 125 -25.48 33.92 11.53
C LYS A 125 -26.96 34.19 11.25
N SER A 126 -27.69 33.19 10.76
CA SER A 126 -29.12 33.31 10.46
C SER A 126 -30.02 33.17 11.69
N GLU A 127 -29.46 32.77 12.83
CA GLU A 127 -30.24 32.58 14.05
C GLU A 127 -30.70 33.94 14.59
N ILE A 128 -31.96 34.26 14.33
CA ILE A 128 -32.62 35.45 14.87
C ILE A 128 -33.07 35.14 16.30
N VAL A 129 -32.46 35.82 17.26
CA VAL A 129 -32.73 35.64 18.69
C VAL A 129 -33.51 36.83 19.25
N GLN A 130 -34.45 36.54 20.13
CA GLN A 130 -35.16 37.58 20.88
C GLN A 130 -34.48 37.76 22.25
N VAL A 131 -33.96 38.96 22.51
CA VAL A 131 -33.38 39.30 23.82
C VAL A 131 -34.51 39.41 24.86
N ILE A 132 -34.51 38.54 25.85
CA ILE A 132 -35.49 38.55 26.94
C ILE A 132 -34.98 39.45 28.05
N THR A 133 -35.51 40.66 28.15
CA THR A 133 -35.13 41.65 29.18
C THR A 133 -35.73 41.35 30.55
N ASN A 134 -36.96 40.81 30.60
CA ASN A 134 -37.66 40.51 31.85
C ASN A 134 -37.73 39.00 32.13
N THR A 135 -37.02 38.56 33.17
CA THR A 135 -36.91 37.14 33.55
C THR A 135 -38.13 36.60 34.29
N ALA A 136 -38.99 37.46 34.85
CA ALA A 136 -40.22 37.04 35.52
C ALA A 136 -41.21 36.39 34.54
N LYS A 137 -41.17 36.76 33.25
CA LYS A 137 -41.98 36.11 32.20
C LYS A 137 -41.68 34.63 32.07
N LEU A 138 -40.39 34.25 31.99
CA LEU A 138 -40.00 32.83 31.90
C LEU A 138 -40.45 32.04 33.13
N LYS A 139 -40.36 32.63 34.32
CA LYS A 139 -40.77 31.99 35.58
C LYS A 139 -42.28 31.75 35.67
N ARG A 140 -43.09 32.57 34.97
CA ARG A 140 -44.56 32.44 34.92
C ARG A 140 -45.04 31.46 33.83
N MET A 141 -44.19 31.06 32.89
CA MET A 141 -44.59 30.17 31.79
C MET A 141 -44.78 28.72 32.23
N LYS A 142 -45.63 27.99 31.50
CA LYS A 142 -45.88 26.57 31.77
C LYS A 142 -44.66 25.73 31.38
N LYS A 143 -44.36 24.68 32.14
CA LYS A 143 -43.24 23.73 31.86
C LYS A 143 -43.23 23.19 30.42
N LYS A 144 -44.39 23.01 29.77
CA LYS A 144 -44.45 22.58 28.36
C LYS A 144 -43.92 23.66 27.39
N GLN A 145 -44.19 24.94 27.65
CA GLN A 145 -43.73 26.04 26.80
C GLN A 145 -42.22 26.26 26.91
N LEU A 146 -41.67 26.09 28.12
CA LEU A 146 -40.23 26.18 28.36
C LEU A 146 -39.41 25.14 27.59
N ARG A 147 -40.00 24.02 27.16
CA ARG A 147 -39.31 22.99 26.34
C ARG A 147 -39.04 23.44 24.90
N PHE A 148 -39.76 24.43 24.41
CA PHE A 148 -39.57 24.97 23.04
C PHE A 148 -38.57 26.13 23.01
N ILE A 149 -38.15 26.64 24.16
CA ILE A 149 -37.20 27.76 24.25
C ILE A 149 -35.78 27.20 24.31
N GLU A 150 -34.96 27.54 23.33
CA GLU A 150 -33.52 27.30 23.38
C GLU A 150 -32.80 28.58 23.81
N LYS A 151 -31.81 28.43 24.70
CA LYS A 151 -30.98 29.56 25.14
C LYS A 151 -29.81 29.73 24.17
N ARG A 152 -29.54 30.98 23.78
CA ARG A 152 -28.42 31.39 22.94
C ARG A 152 -27.72 32.59 23.56
N ASP A 153 -26.40 32.59 23.50
CA ASP A 153 -25.59 33.69 24.01
C ASP A 153 -25.56 34.83 22.99
N THR A 154 -25.86 36.04 23.47
CA THR A 154 -25.78 37.29 22.70
C THR A 154 -24.73 38.24 23.27
N ASN A 155 -24.03 37.82 24.33
CA ASN A 155 -22.95 38.61 24.92
C ASN A 155 -21.83 38.74 23.90
N LYS A 156 -21.44 39.99 23.61
CA LYS A 156 -20.21 40.27 22.86
C LYS A 156 -19.05 39.73 23.69
N GLU A 157 -18.24 38.86 23.10
CA GLU A 157 -17.01 38.36 23.71
C GLU A 157 -16.22 39.52 24.36
N PRO A 158 -15.72 39.37 25.60
CA PRO A 158 -14.86 40.38 26.19
C PRO A 158 -13.62 40.50 25.30
N LYS A 159 -13.39 41.69 24.73
CA LYS A 159 -12.17 41.97 23.97
C LYS A 159 -10.99 41.58 24.85
N SER A 160 -10.19 40.60 24.44
CA SER A 160 -8.95 40.29 25.13
C SER A 160 -8.10 41.55 25.08
N VAL A 161 -7.91 42.16 26.24
CA VAL A 161 -6.97 43.27 26.40
C VAL A 161 -5.59 42.69 26.09
N LYS A 162 -4.96 43.26 25.07
CA LYS A 162 -3.59 42.91 24.65
C LYS A 162 -2.59 43.21 25.76
#